data_AF-A0A420CKJ3-F1
#
_entry.id   AF-A0A420CKJ3-F1
#
_cell.length_a   1.000
_cell.length_b   1.000
_cell.length_c   1.000
_cell.angle_alpha   90.00
_cell.angle_beta   90.00
_cell.angle_gamma   90.00
#
_symmetry.space_group_name_H-M   'P 1'
#
loop_
_entity.id
_entity.type
_entity.pdbx_description
1 polymer ?
#
loop_
_entity_poly.entity_id
_entity_poly.type
_entity_poly.pdbx_seq_one_letter_code
_entity_poly.pdbx_strand_id
1 'polypeptide(L)'
;MKTLENRILSFDNWEKPWTFREFVFQDKTLIDSELNLFKEIWTKGGAFELWNDYDLVLGCKASHSFIAENYNLADKAIANVVRALSYEWK
;
A
#
# COMPACT_ATOMS: atom_id res chain seq x y z
N MET A 1 13.37 5.33 3.75
CA MET A 1 12.40 4.96 2.68
C MET A 1 12.85 3.74 1.90
N LYS A 2 14.10 3.63 1.44
CA LYS A 2 14.55 2.43 0.69
C LYS A 2 14.31 1.13 1.46
N THR A 3 14.40 1.12 2.79
CA THR A 3 14.10 -0.06 3.61
C THR A 3 12.62 -0.43 3.56
N LEU A 4 11.72 0.55 3.78
CA LEU A 4 10.27 0.35 3.61
C LEU A 4 9.93 -0.15 2.20
N GLU A 5 10.50 0.47 1.18
CA GLU A 5 10.25 0.11 -0.21
C GLU A 5 10.73 -1.32 -0.53
N ASN A 6 11.94 -1.67 -0.09
CA ASN A 6 12.45 -3.04 -0.21
C ASN A 6 11.54 -4.04 0.51
N ARG A 7 11.01 -3.67 1.69
CA ARG A 7 10.08 -4.53 2.42
C ARG A 7 8.80 -4.73 1.62
N ILE A 8 8.16 -3.67 1.17
CA ILE A 8 6.96 -3.73 0.31
C ILE A 8 7.19 -4.60 -0.93
N LEU A 9 8.34 -4.45 -1.59
CA LEU A 9 8.69 -5.19 -2.80
C LEU A 9 9.02 -6.66 -2.52
N SER A 10 9.48 -6.99 -1.31
CA SER A 10 9.81 -8.36 -0.91
C SER A 10 8.61 -9.24 -0.59
N PHE A 11 7.39 -8.69 -0.57
CA PHE A 11 6.19 -9.47 -0.34
C PHE A 11 5.89 -10.38 -1.55
N ASP A 12 5.79 -11.68 -1.31
CA ASP A 12 5.61 -12.72 -2.32
C ASP A 12 4.32 -13.55 -2.12
N ASN A 13 3.72 -13.52 -0.93
CA ASN A 13 2.53 -14.30 -0.57
C ASN A 13 1.22 -13.73 -1.14
N TRP A 14 1.17 -13.53 -2.46
CA TRP A 14 0.02 -12.98 -3.19
C TRP A 14 -1.19 -13.92 -3.26
N GLU A 15 -1.05 -15.17 -2.80
CA GLU A 15 -2.18 -16.06 -2.53
C GLU A 15 -2.98 -15.62 -1.29
N LYS A 16 -2.37 -14.82 -0.40
CA LYS A 16 -3.01 -14.25 0.79
C LYS A 16 -2.74 -12.73 0.91
N PRO A 17 -3.25 -11.91 -0.02
CA PRO A 17 -2.95 -10.46 -0.07
C PRO A 17 -3.33 -9.71 1.21
N TRP A 18 -4.35 -10.16 1.94
CA TRP A 18 -4.75 -9.58 3.23
C TRP A 18 -3.66 -9.65 4.31
N THR A 19 -2.65 -10.51 4.15
CA THR A 19 -1.49 -10.59 5.07
C THR A 19 -0.42 -9.54 4.78
N PHE A 20 -0.49 -8.83 3.66
CA PHE A 20 0.50 -7.83 3.25
C PHE A 20 0.72 -6.75 4.32
N ARG A 21 -0.36 -6.19 4.86
CA ARG A 21 -0.30 -5.12 5.86
C ARG A 21 0.46 -5.58 7.11
N GLU A 22 0.11 -6.75 7.63
CA GLU A 22 0.76 -7.36 8.79
C GLU A 22 2.23 -7.66 8.49
N PHE A 23 2.53 -8.19 7.30
CA PHE A 23 3.90 -8.47 6.87
C PHE A 23 4.79 -7.23 6.89
N VAL A 24 4.31 -6.07 6.46
CA VAL A 24 5.08 -4.81 6.54
C VAL A 24 5.20 -4.35 8.00
N PHE A 25 4.14 -4.44 8.81
CA PHE A 25 4.18 -3.99 10.22
C PHE A 25 5.05 -4.83 11.14
N GLN A 26 5.23 -6.12 10.85
CA GLN A 26 6.05 -7.01 11.67
C GLN A 26 7.56 -6.93 11.36
N ASP A 27 7.96 -6.10 10.39
CA ASP A 27 9.36 -5.94 10.05
C ASP A 27 10.11 -5.13 11.13
N LYS A 28 11.01 -5.80 11.85
CA LYS A 28 11.84 -5.21 12.90
C LYS A 28 12.98 -4.33 12.37
N THR A 29 13.22 -4.33 11.07
CA THR A 29 14.25 -3.50 10.42
C THR A 29 13.75 -2.11 10.08
N LEU A 30 12.44 -1.90 10.07
CA LEU A 30 11.84 -0.59 9.85
C LEU A 30 11.92 0.25 11.12
N ILE A 31 12.40 1.48 10.98
CA ILE A 31 12.37 2.47 12.04
C ILE A 31 10.95 3.07 12.18
N ASP A 32 10.67 3.70 13.32
CA ASP A 32 9.34 4.26 13.63
C ASP A 32 8.82 5.22 12.55
N SER A 33 9.69 6.04 11.95
CA SER A 33 9.28 6.96 10.88
C SER A 33 8.86 6.25 9.60
N GLU A 34 9.48 5.12 9.26
CA GLU A 34 9.10 4.31 8.10
C GLU A 34 7.80 3.54 8.36
N LEU A 35 7.63 3.02 9.59
CA LEU A 35 6.38 2.39 10.00
C LEU A 35 5.22 3.40 10.00
N ASN A 36 5.44 4.61 10.51
CA ASN A 36 4.43 5.67 10.52
C ASN A 36 4.11 6.15 9.12
N LEU A 37 5.10 6.27 8.23
CA LEU A 37 4.89 6.55 6.81
C LEU A 37 4.00 5.48 6.16
N PHE A 38 4.28 4.20 6.41
CA PHE A 38 3.45 3.12 5.88
C PHE A 38 2.02 3.15 6.44
N LYS A 39 1.83 3.43 7.73
CA LYS A 39 0.48 3.63 8.31
C LYS A 39 -0.29 4.74 7.61
N GLU A 40 0.40 5.84 7.34
CA GLU A 40 -0.20 6.99 6.67
C GLU A 40 -0.59 6.64 5.23
N ILE A 41 0.32 6.04 4.46
CA ILE A 41 0.06 5.59 3.09
C ILE A 41 -1.12 4.60 3.06
N TRP A 42 -1.14 3.62 3.96
CA TRP A 42 -2.23 2.65 4.05
C TRP A 42 -3.57 3.33 4.33
N THR A 43 -3.58 4.25 5.31
CA THR A 43 -4.80 4.94 5.73
C THR A 43 -5.33 5.86 4.65
N LYS A 44 -4.47 6.68 4.04
CA LYS A 44 -4.89 7.67 3.03
C LYS A 44 -5.13 7.02 1.66
N GLY A 45 -4.27 6.09 1.24
CA GLY A 45 -4.44 5.33 0.00
C GLY A 45 -5.64 4.39 0.04
N GLY A 46 -6.05 3.96 1.24
CA GLY A 46 -7.26 3.17 1.49
C GLY A 46 -8.51 4.00 1.82
N ALA A 47 -8.47 5.33 1.70
CA ALA A 47 -9.59 6.18 2.11
C ALA A 47 -10.80 6.04 1.17
N PHE A 48 -12.02 6.06 1.73
CA PHE A 48 -13.27 5.83 1.00
C PHE A 48 -13.40 6.67 -0.27
N GLU A 49 -12.95 7.92 -0.24
CA GLU A 49 -13.01 8.86 -1.36
C GLU A 49 -12.26 8.37 -2.61
N LEU A 50 -11.29 7.47 -2.44
CA LEU A 50 -10.53 6.85 -3.53
C LEU A 50 -11.17 5.56 -4.04
N TRP A 51 -12.11 4.97 -3.30
CA TRP A 51 -12.69 3.64 -3.56
C TRP A 51 -14.22 3.63 -3.63
N ASN A 52 -14.87 4.80 -3.58
CA ASN A 52 -16.33 4.93 -3.58
C ASN A 52 -17.00 4.74 -4.94
N ASP A 53 -16.22 4.43 -5.98
CA ASP A 53 -16.72 4.03 -7.28
C ASP A 53 -17.11 2.54 -7.27
N TYR A 54 -18.12 2.16 -8.05
CA TYR A 54 -18.52 0.76 -8.21
C TYR A 54 -17.47 -0.07 -8.96
N ASP A 55 -16.59 0.59 -9.74
CA ASP A 55 -15.51 -0.06 -10.48
C ASP A 55 -14.20 -0.11 -9.66
N LEU A 56 -13.83 -1.33 -9.26
CA LEU A 56 -12.57 -1.61 -8.56
C LEU A 56 -11.33 -1.14 -9.33
N VAL A 57 -11.37 -1.13 -10.67
CA VAL A 57 -10.26 -0.65 -11.51
C VAL A 57 -10.09 0.86 -11.37
N LEU A 58 -11.19 1.61 -11.24
CA LEU A 58 -11.14 3.05 -10.98
C LEU A 58 -10.60 3.32 -9.58
N GLY A 59 -11.02 2.54 -8.58
CA GLY A 59 -10.47 2.63 -7.22
C GLY A 59 -8.95 2.37 -7.16
N CYS A 60 -8.48 1.32 -7.84
CA CYS A 60 -7.05 1.03 -7.94
C CYS A 60 -6.27 2.19 -8.58
N LYS A 61 -6.79 2.78 -9.67
CA LYS A 61 -6.14 3.91 -10.35
C LYS A 61 -6.10 5.15 -9.47
N ALA A 62 -7.21 5.50 -8.82
CA ALA A 62 -7.30 6.65 -7.94
C ALA A 62 -6.33 6.53 -6.76
N SER A 63 -6.31 5.36 -6.10
CA SER A 63 -5.36 5.06 -5.02
C SER A 63 -3.91 5.13 -5.49
N HIS A 64 -3.60 4.55 -6.65
CA HIS A 64 -2.26 4.57 -7.21
C HIS A 64 -1.78 6.00 -7.52
N SER A 65 -2.58 6.79 -8.23
CA SER A 65 -2.28 8.19 -8.54
C SER A 65 -2.09 9.02 -7.28
N PHE A 66 -2.99 8.89 -6.31
CA PHE A 66 -2.89 9.58 -5.04
C PHE A 66 -1.56 9.28 -4.33
N ILE A 67 -1.17 8.00 -4.25
CA ILE A 67 0.08 7.63 -3.58
C ILE A 67 1.29 8.17 -4.36
N ALA A 68 1.30 8.06 -5.68
CA ALA A 68 2.40 8.52 -6.53
C ALA A 68 2.62 10.05 -6.45
N GLU A 69 1.54 10.82 -6.29
CA GLU A 69 1.60 12.29 -6.19
C GLU A 69 2.04 12.78 -4.80
N ASN A 70 1.73 12.01 -3.74
CA ASN A 70 1.92 12.45 -2.35
C ASN A 70 3.14 11.80 -1.67
N TYR A 71 3.68 10.72 -2.21
CA TYR A 71 4.75 9.96 -1.58
C TYR A 71 5.84 9.57 -2.58
N ASN A 72 7.09 9.60 -2.11
CA ASN A 72 8.24 9.22 -2.92
C ASN A 72 8.54 7.71 -2.79
N LEU A 73 7.69 6.88 -3.40
CA LEU A 73 7.85 5.43 -3.53
C LEU A 73 7.99 5.08 -5.02
N ALA A 74 8.74 4.03 -5.36
CA ALA A 74 8.71 3.52 -6.73
C ALA A 74 7.33 2.95 -7.09
N ASP A 75 6.97 3.10 -8.36
CA ASP A 75 5.73 2.63 -8.97
C ASP A 75 5.38 1.19 -8.61
N LYS A 76 6.35 0.27 -8.64
CA LYS A 76 6.15 -1.13 -8.24
C LYS A 76 5.76 -1.31 -6.77
N ALA A 77 6.33 -0.50 -5.88
CA ALA A 77 5.98 -0.56 -4.47
C ALA A 77 4.56 -0.03 -4.24
N ILE A 78 4.18 1.05 -4.94
CA ILE A 78 2.82 1.58 -4.93
C ILE A 78 1.84 0.52 -5.44
N ALA A 79 2.14 -0.14 -6.56
CA ALA A 79 1.32 -1.21 -7.11
C ALA A 79 1.09 -2.36 -6.11
N ASN A 80 2.10 -2.75 -5.33
CA ASN A 80 1.94 -3.76 -4.28
C ASN A 80 0.99 -3.29 -3.16
N VAL A 81 1.12 -2.04 -2.71
CA VAL A 81 0.23 -1.45 -1.70
C VAL A 81 -1.22 -1.41 -2.21
N VAL A 82 -1.43 -0.87 -3.41
CA VAL A 82 -2.76 -0.75 -4.03
C VAL A 82 -3.38 -2.13 -4.27
N ARG A 83 -2.59 -3.10 -4.72
CA ARG A 83 -3.05 -4.49 -4.89
C ARG A 83 -3.50 -5.10 -3.57
N ALA A 84 -2.86 -4.80 -2.46
CA ALA A 84 -3.31 -5.28 -1.15
C ALA A 84 -4.58 -4.56 -0.68
N LEU A 85 -4.64 -3.23 -0.84
CA LEU A 85 -5.81 -2.42 -0.49
C LEU A 85 -7.07 -2.83 -1.27
N SER A 86 -6.96 -3.23 -2.53
CA SER A 86 -8.12 -3.62 -3.33
C SER A 86 -8.88 -4.84 -2.78
N TYR A 87 -8.26 -5.65 -1.91
CA TYR A 87 -8.94 -6.74 -1.21
C TYR A 87 -9.71 -6.28 0.03
N GLU A 88 -9.46 -5.08 0.55
CA GLU A 88 -10.33 -4.46 1.57
C GLU A 88 -11.61 -3.87 0.96
N TRP A 89 -11.62 -3.64 -0.36
CA TRP A 89 -12.71 -2.99 -1.12
C TRP A 89 -13.44 -3.91 -2.10
N LYS A 90 -13.07 -5.20 -2.14
CA LYS A 90 -13.73 -6.24 -2.94
C LYS A 90 -14.86 -6.90 -2.14
#